data_AF-A0A7M2SDG1-F1
#
_entry.id   AF-A0A7M2SDG1-F1
#
_cell.length_a   1.000
_cell.length_b   1.000
_cell.length_c   1.000
_cell.angle_alpha   90.00
_cell.angle_beta   90.00
_cell.angle_gamma   90.00
#
_symmetry.space_group_name_H-M   'P 1'
#
loop_
_entity.id
_entity.type
_entity.pdbx_description
1 polymer ?
#
loop_
_entity_poly.entity_id
_entity_poly.type
_entity_poly.pdbx_seq_one_letter_code
_entity_poly.pdbx_strand_id
1 'polypeptide(L)'
;MEEHGAVQAHGPGSQQAPHWSEVRADLAMLAGDPVRSCRTWLAIASARLIAGQAPDAVDRAHHKWGQIRDAMLARELGPELAELRSKVPGRRRGALENVRQRLEQLQLSG
;
A
#
# COMPACT_ATOMS: atom_id res chain seq x y z
N MET A 1 -12.18 9.69 -33.54
CA MET A 1 -13.47 9.02 -33.81
C MET A 1 -13.13 7.54 -33.83
N GLU A 2 -13.63 6.65 -32.96
CA GLU A 2 -14.61 6.67 -31.85
C GLU A 2 -14.05 5.80 -30.68
N GLU A 3 -14.59 5.66 -29.46
CA GLU A 3 -15.77 6.18 -28.75
C GLU A 3 -15.36 6.71 -27.34
N HIS A 4 -16.31 7.30 -26.61
CA HIS A 4 -16.37 7.22 -25.14
C HIS A 4 -17.68 6.51 -24.74
N GLY A 5 -17.63 5.35 -24.06
CA GLY A 5 -18.88 4.72 -23.64
C GLY A 5 -18.80 3.36 -22.95
N ALA A 6 -18.47 3.32 -21.65
CA ALA A 6 -18.87 2.24 -20.73
C ALA A 6 -18.52 2.53 -19.24
N VAL A 7 -18.87 3.71 -18.70
CA VAL A 7 -18.97 3.89 -17.23
C VAL A 7 -20.43 3.87 -16.85
N GLN A 8 -21.00 2.66 -16.73
CA GLN A 8 -22.18 2.38 -15.91
C GLN A 8 -22.21 0.89 -15.51
N ALA A 9 -22.88 0.60 -14.38
CA ALA A 9 -23.31 -0.72 -13.93
C ALA A 9 -22.27 -1.71 -13.32
N HIS A 10 -21.43 -1.25 -12.38
CA HIS A 10 -20.91 -2.15 -11.33
C HIS A 10 -21.25 -1.64 -9.93
N GLY A 11 -22.36 -2.17 -9.38
CA GLY A 11 -22.79 -1.90 -8.01
C GLY A 11 -21.91 -2.57 -6.94
N PRO A 12 -22.09 -2.20 -5.65
CA PRO A 12 -21.16 -2.51 -4.55
C PRO A 12 -21.06 -3.99 -4.13
N GLY A 13 -21.70 -4.91 -4.85
CA GLY A 13 -21.73 -6.35 -4.55
C GLY A 13 -21.12 -7.26 -5.62
N SER A 14 -20.47 -6.71 -6.66
CA SER A 14 -19.79 -7.55 -7.67
C SER A 14 -18.40 -7.99 -7.20
N GLN A 15 -18.01 -9.23 -7.51
CA GLN A 15 -16.71 -9.82 -7.14
C GLN A 15 -15.48 -9.12 -7.78
N GLN A 16 -15.71 -8.06 -8.55
CA GLN A 16 -14.73 -7.14 -9.14
C GLN A 16 -14.42 -5.93 -8.22
N ALA A 17 -15.16 -5.76 -7.11
CA ALA A 17 -15.02 -4.65 -6.17
C ALA A 17 -13.66 -4.49 -5.43
N PRO A 18 -12.73 -5.47 -5.36
CA PRO A 18 -11.39 -5.21 -4.83
C PRO A 18 -10.60 -4.15 -5.61
N HIS A 19 -10.82 -4.05 -6.93
CA HIS A 19 -9.98 -3.24 -7.81
C HIS A 19 -10.14 -1.73 -7.59
N TRP A 20 -11.34 -1.24 -7.26
CA TRP A 20 -11.58 0.20 -7.08
C TRP A 20 -10.81 0.81 -5.91
N SER A 21 -10.46 0.03 -4.89
CA SER A 21 -9.56 0.50 -3.82
C SER A 21 -8.11 0.58 -4.29
N GLU A 22 -7.65 -0.35 -5.13
CA GLU A 22 -6.33 -0.30 -5.76
C GLU A 22 -6.20 0.91 -6.71
N VAL A 23 -7.21 1.14 -7.54
CA VAL A 23 -7.29 2.29 -8.47
C VAL A 23 -7.32 3.59 -7.69
N ARG A 24 -8.12 3.71 -6.62
CA ARG A 24 -8.11 4.92 -5.76
C ARG A 24 -6.76 5.14 -5.07
N ALA A 25 -6.07 4.08 -4.66
CA ALA A 25 -4.73 4.18 -4.08
C ALA A 25 -3.70 4.68 -5.11
N ASP A 26 -3.79 4.25 -6.36
CA ASP A 26 -2.88 4.72 -7.42
C ASP A 26 -3.23 6.13 -7.92
N LEU A 27 -4.52 6.45 -8.05
CA LEU A 27 -4.98 7.82 -8.32
C LEU A 27 -4.54 8.81 -7.23
N ALA A 28 -4.52 8.41 -5.96
CA ALA A 28 -3.96 9.23 -4.88
C ALA A 28 -2.46 9.50 -5.09
N MET A 29 -1.69 8.50 -5.56
CA MET A 29 -0.28 8.69 -5.91
C MET A 29 -0.12 9.66 -7.09
N LEU A 30 -0.92 9.49 -8.15
CA LEU A 30 -0.91 10.37 -9.33
C LEU A 30 -1.31 11.81 -8.99
N ALA A 31 -2.20 12.00 -8.01
CA ALA A 31 -2.58 13.30 -7.46
C ALA A 31 -1.53 13.91 -6.50
N GLY A 32 -0.39 13.27 -6.29
CA GLY A 32 0.68 13.76 -5.42
C GLY A 32 0.47 13.51 -3.92
N ASP A 33 -0.43 12.60 -3.54
CA ASP A 33 -0.70 12.19 -2.15
C ASP A 33 -0.19 10.75 -1.88
N PRO A 34 1.15 10.56 -1.72
CA PRO A 34 1.74 9.26 -1.45
C PRO A 34 1.33 8.70 -0.08
N VAL A 35 0.87 9.55 0.84
CA VAL A 35 0.46 9.17 2.20
C VAL A 35 -0.90 8.49 2.18
N ARG A 36 -1.90 9.09 1.51
CA ARG A 36 -3.20 8.48 1.24
C ARG A 36 -3.06 7.22 0.39
N SER A 37 -2.18 7.23 -0.61
CA SER A 37 -1.84 6.03 -1.39
C SER A 37 -1.32 4.92 -0.47
N CYS A 38 -0.33 5.22 0.37
CA CYS A 38 0.27 4.26 1.30
C CYS A 38 -0.75 3.70 2.30
N ARG A 39 -1.52 4.55 2.99
CA ARG A 39 -2.59 4.12 3.92
C ARG A 39 -3.61 3.21 3.25
N THR A 40 -4.00 3.51 2.01
CA THR A 40 -4.94 2.66 1.26
C THR A 40 -4.31 1.30 0.92
N TRP A 41 -3.04 1.26 0.52
CA TRP A 41 -2.32 0.02 0.27
C TRP A 41 -2.10 -0.83 1.52
N LEU A 42 -1.85 -0.21 2.69
CA LEU A 42 -1.72 -0.90 3.97
C LEU A 42 -3.06 -1.57 4.38
N ALA A 43 -4.18 -0.87 4.20
CA ALA A 43 -5.52 -1.43 4.42
C ALA A 43 -5.84 -2.62 3.48
N ILE A 44 -5.53 -2.50 2.17
CA ILE A 44 -5.70 -3.59 1.20
C ILE A 44 -4.79 -4.78 1.56
N ALA A 45 -3.54 -4.52 1.94
CA ALA A 45 -2.58 -5.53 2.35
C ALA A 45 -3.03 -6.29 3.61
N SER A 46 -3.54 -5.58 4.62
CA SER A 46 -4.10 -6.18 5.84
C SER A 46 -5.27 -7.11 5.52
N ALA A 47 -6.25 -6.64 4.73
CA ALA A 47 -7.40 -7.44 4.33
C ALA A 47 -7.00 -8.69 3.51
N ARG A 48 -6.06 -8.56 2.56
CA ARG A 48 -5.55 -9.68 1.77
C ARG A 48 -4.81 -10.71 2.62
N LEU A 49 -3.97 -10.28 3.58
CA LEU A 49 -3.27 -11.20 4.49
C LEU A 49 -4.24 -11.97 5.39
N ILE A 50 -5.28 -11.32 5.93
CA ILE A 50 -6.34 -11.97 6.70
C ILE A 50 -7.09 -13.02 5.86
N ALA A 51 -7.32 -12.72 4.57
CA ALA A 51 -7.94 -13.64 3.62
C ALA A 51 -6.97 -14.71 3.05
N GLY A 52 -5.72 -14.79 3.52
CA GLY A 52 -4.71 -15.73 3.02
C GLY A 52 -4.27 -15.50 1.56
N GLN A 53 -4.52 -14.30 1.03
CA GLN A 53 -4.25 -13.94 -0.37
C GLN A 53 -2.81 -13.44 -0.58
N ALA A 54 -2.45 -13.20 -1.85
CA ALA A 54 -1.09 -12.91 -2.28
C ALA A 54 -0.47 -11.67 -1.58
N PRO A 55 0.86 -11.69 -1.32
CA PRO A 55 1.56 -10.60 -0.63
C PRO A 55 1.85 -9.37 -1.50
N ASP A 56 1.34 -9.29 -2.73
CA ASP A 56 1.61 -8.19 -3.68
C ASP A 56 1.16 -6.82 -3.13
N ALA A 57 0.05 -6.77 -2.41
CA ALA A 57 -0.42 -5.54 -1.78
C ALA A 57 0.55 -5.04 -0.72
N VAL A 58 1.26 -5.93 -0.02
CA VAL A 58 2.32 -5.57 0.93
C VAL A 58 3.56 -5.02 0.19
N ASP A 59 3.86 -5.55 -1.00
CA ASP A 59 4.91 -4.99 -1.88
C ASP A 59 4.55 -3.58 -2.37
N ARG A 60 3.29 -3.36 -2.77
CA ARG A 60 2.80 -2.04 -3.19
C ARG A 60 2.77 -1.05 -2.03
N ALA A 61 2.33 -1.46 -0.84
CA ALA A 61 2.40 -0.64 0.38
C ALA A 61 3.84 -0.20 0.68
N HIS A 62 4.79 -1.15 0.62
CA HIS A 62 6.22 -0.85 0.78
C HIS A 62 6.72 0.17 -0.27
N HIS A 63 6.38 -0.03 -1.55
CA HIS A 63 6.80 0.87 -2.63
C HIS A 63 6.21 2.29 -2.49
N LYS A 64 4.95 2.44 -2.06
CA LYS A 64 4.34 3.76 -1.82
C LYS A 64 4.89 4.43 -0.56
N TRP A 65 5.09 3.69 0.53
CA TRP A 65 5.78 4.18 1.73
C TRP A 65 7.18 4.70 1.40
N GLY A 66 7.91 3.98 0.55
CA GLY A 66 9.24 4.38 0.08
C GLY A 66 9.30 5.74 -0.63
N GLN A 67 8.18 6.21 -1.18
CA GLN A 67 8.03 7.49 -1.88
C GLN A 67 7.55 8.65 -0.98
N ILE A 68 7.22 8.38 0.28
CA ILE A 68 6.92 9.44 1.25
C ILE A 68 8.23 10.19 1.56
N ARG A 69 8.26 11.49 1.22
CA ARG A 69 9.40 12.40 1.45
C ARG A 69 9.37 13.05 2.82
N ASP A 70 8.19 13.15 3.44
CA ASP A 70 8.04 13.68 4.79
C ASP A 70 8.50 12.65 5.82
N ALA A 71 9.47 13.01 6.65
CA ALA A 71 10.06 12.10 7.61
C ALA A 71 9.11 11.72 8.75
N MET A 72 8.20 12.62 9.17
CA MET A 72 7.25 12.32 10.24
C MET A 72 6.16 11.35 9.77
N LEU A 73 5.59 11.60 8.59
CA LEU A 73 4.56 10.73 7.99
C LEU A 73 5.14 9.37 7.59
N ALA A 74 6.42 9.30 7.19
CA ALA A 74 7.10 8.03 6.98
C ALA A 74 7.32 7.26 8.30
N ARG A 75 7.68 7.94 9.40
CA ARG A 75 7.77 7.31 10.75
C ARG A 75 6.41 6.83 11.25
N GLU A 76 5.32 7.55 10.98
CA GLU A 76 3.96 7.18 11.40
C GLU A 76 3.48 5.87 10.74
N LEU A 77 3.69 5.71 9.43
CA LEU A 77 3.17 4.58 8.66
C LEU A 77 4.09 3.34 8.63
N GLY A 78 5.38 3.51 8.93
CA GLY A 78 6.35 2.42 8.85
C GLY A 78 6.12 1.25 9.82
N PRO A 79 5.68 1.44 11.08
CA PRO A 79 5.40 0.35 12.01
C PRO A 79 4.32 -0.61 11.48
N GLU A 80 3.21 -0.08 10.95
CA GLU A 80 2.13 -0.87 10.33
C GLU A 80 2.65 -1.65 9.12
N LEU A 81 3.48 -1.01 8.28
CA LEU A 81 4.14 -1.70 7.16
C LEU A 81 5.04 -2.85 7.65
N ALA A 82 5.83 -2.64 8.70
CA ALA A 82 6.73 -3.66 9.25
C ALA A 82 5.95 -4.84 9.84
N GLU A 83 4.84 -4.59 10.53
CA GLU A 83 3.93 -5.64 11.02
C GLU A 83 3.35 -6.47 9.87
N LEU A 84 2.81 -5.83 8.83
CA LEU A 84 2.27 -6.53 7.66
C LEU A 84 3.36 -7.33 6.95
N ARG A 85 4.59 -6.80 6.85
CA ARG A 85 5.73 -7.51 6.28
C ARG A 85 6.16 -8.72 7.10
N SER A 86 6.06 -8.65 8.42
CA SER A 86 6.33 -9.78 9.33
C SER A 86 5.29 -10.89 9.23
N LYS A 87 4.10 -10.61 8.71
CA LYS A 87 2.99 -11.56 8.52
C LYS A 87 3.00 -12.22 7.13
N VAL A 88 3.89 -11.82 6.20
CA VAL A 88 4.04 -12.43 4.88
C VAL A 88 4.78 -13.78 4.97
N PRO A 89 4.18 -14.90 4.54
CA PRO A 89 4.88 -16.17 4.46
C PRO A 89 5.86 -16.17 3.27
N GLY A 90 7.13 -16.50 3.56
CA GLY A 90 8.14 -16.79 2.54
C GLY A 90 9.15 -15.68 2.22
N ARG A 91 10.38 -16.12 1.91
CA ARG A 91 11.58 -15.49 1.29
C ARG A 91 11.78 -13.96 1.14
N ARG A 92 11.12 -13.07 1.89
CA ARG A 92 11.43 -11.62 1.89
C ARG A 92 11.84 -11.03 3.26
N ARG A 93 12.66 -11.75 4.05
CA ARG A 93 13.27 -11.19 5.28
C ARG A 93 13.96 -9.83 5.02
N GLY A 94 14.76 -9.74 3.96
CA GLY A 94 15.42 -8.49 3.56
C GLY A 94 14.47 -7.32 3.27
N ALA A 95 13.20 -7.56 2.93
CA ALA A 95 12.22 -6.49 2.74
C ALA A 95 11.62 -5.98 4.06
N LEU A 96 11.55 -6.81 5.11
CA LEU A 96 11.24 -6.36 6.47
C LEU A 96 12.43 -5.64 7.09
N GLU A 97 13.64 -6.18 6.89
CA GLU A 97 14.89 -5.56 7.35
C GLU A 97 15.09 -4.16 6.72
N ASN A 98 14.78 -3.99 5.43
CA ASN A 98 14.83 -2.69 4.77
C ASN A 98 13.85 -1.66 5.37
N VAL A 99 12.63 -2.07 5.76
CA VAL A 99 11.67 -1.17 6.43
C VAL A 99 12.18 -0.79 7.82
N ARG A 100 12.70 -1.75 8.60
CA ARG A 100 13.29 -1.51 9.93
C ARG A 100 14.47 -0.54 9.84
N GLN A 101 15.43 -0.81 8.96
CA GLN A 101 16.59 0.06 8.76
C GLN A 101 16.21 1.47 8.33
N ARG A 102 15.23 1.64 7.41
CA ARG A 102 14.77 2.99 7.05
C ARG A 102 13.98 3.66 8.19
N LEU A 103 13.26 2.93 9.03
CA LEU A 103 12.64 3.49 10.25
C LEU A 103 13.68 3.96 11.25
N GLU A 104 14.74 3.17 11.49
CA GLU A 104 15.86 3.55 12.38
C GLU A 104 16.55 4.82 11.86
N GLN A 105 16.89 4.87 10.57
CA GLN A 105 17.48 6.06 9.93
C GLN A 105 16.56 7.28 10.01
N LEU A 106 15.26 7.09 9.81
CA LEU A 106 14.27 8.15 10.01
C LEU A 106 14.28 8.62 11.46
N GLN A 107 14.22 7.74 12.46
CA GLN A 107 14.20 8.09 13.88
C GLN A 107 15.46 8.86 14.32
N LEU A 108 16.63 8.51 13.80
CA LEU A 108 17.90 9.20 14.07
C LEU A 108 18.02 10.57 13.41
N SER A 109 17.21 10.86 12.39
CA SER A 109 17.20 12.13 11.64
C SER A 109 16.11 13.09 12.16
N GLY A 110 15.87 13.13 13.47
CA GLY A 110 14.78 13.87 14.12
C GLY A 110 15.25 15.01 15.01
#